data_AF-A0A512BVR1-F1
#
_entry.id   AF-A0A512BVR1-F1
#
_cell.length_a   1.000
_cell.length_b   1.000
_cell.length_c   1.000
_cell.angle_alpha   90.00
_cell.angle_beta   90.00
_cell.angle_gamma   90.00
#
_symmetry.space_group_name_H-M   'P 1'
#
loop_
_entity.id
_entity.type
_entity.pdbx_description
1 polymer ?
#
loop_
_entity_poly.entity_id
_entity_poly.type
_entity_poly.pdbx_seq_one_letter_code
_entity_poly.pdbx_strand_id
1 'polypeptide(L)'
;MLSGLGDSPLPQQRFYHDIFDMFSNPAHRQRASALLQITGQIGPSYIEITRHLDPILIHRNILNRISLAQVDDVNTVLALIRSTVTTATDAALRQSIEQIDPKTRLETFFARWLKKMDRPMAAPDILADDPDLAVLTTGEAMVSLGRRFQNCLGSKAPFVATGRHAYVYWRHSPEAIAELHRLSNGQFVLADVHPVLNQRPDPATVAAVRNKLQSLGIPALETIDNELRGCAVLRLTGAFDIMIGPRFFEDIDEQLNELEREFSNAA
;
A
#
# COMPACT_ATOMS: atom_id res chain seq x y z
N MET A 1 -27.43 -27.80 -8.71
CA MET A 1 -26.79 -27.43 -7.43
C MET A 1 -25.51 -28.22 -7.15
N LEU A 2 -25.38 -29.48 -7.58
CA LEU A 2 -24.20 -30.32 -7.31
C LEU A 2 -23.13 -30.32 -8.41
N SER A 3 -23.36 -29.74 -9.58
CA SER A 3 -22.44 -29.82 -10.74
C SER A 3 -21.12 -29.06 -10.56
N GLY A 4 -20.99 -28.21 -9.53
CA GLY A 4 -19.77 -27.49 -9.20
C GLY A 4 -18.93 -28.15 -8.10
N LEU A 5 -19.50 -29.07 -7.32
CA LEU A 5 -18.73 -29.97 -6.47
C LEU A 5 -18.20 -31.05 -7.43
N GLY A 6 -16.90 -31.08 -7.65
CA GLY A 6 -16.31 -32.08 -8.55
C GLY A 6 -16.62 -33.52 -8.12
N ASP A 7 -16.16 -34.49 -8.91
CA ASP A 7 -16.39 -35.92 -8.63
C ASP A 7 -15.71 -36.42 -7.34
N SER A 8 -14.84 -35.60 -6.73
CA SER A 8 -14.16 -35.92 -5.47
C SER A 8 -14.95 -35.41 -4.26
N PRO A 9 -15.16 -36.24 -3.23
CA PRO A 9 -15.81 -35.80 -2.00
C PRO A 9 -14.96 -34.74 -1.28
N LEU A 10 -15.62 -33.85 -0.54
CA LEU A 10 -14.93 -32.88 0.30
C LEU A 10 -14.21 -33.63 1.43
N PRO A 11 -12.98 -33.23 1.79
CA PRO A 11 -12.14 -34.00 2.71
C PRO A 11 -12.66 -34.03 4.15
N GLN A 12 -13.58 -33.14 4.53
CA GLN A 12 -14.11 -33.04 5.88
C GLN A 12 -15.62 -32.77 5.86
N GLN A 13 -16.34 -33.41 6.79
CA GLN A 13 -17.79 -33.28 6.93
C GLN A 13 -18.25 -31.83 7.15
N ARG A 14 -17.43 -31.00 7.83
CA ARG A 14 -17.74 -29.60 8.11
C ARG A 14 -18.05 -28.78 6.85
N PHE A 15 -17.37 -29.06 5.73
CA PHE A 15 -17.56 -28.31 4.50
C PHE A 15 -18.94 -28.54 3.86
N TYR A 16 -19.51 -29.73 4.05
CA TYR A 16 -20.89 -30.00 3.63
C TYR A 16 -21.89 -29.22 4.47
N HIS A 17 -21.67 -29.13 5.79
CA HIS A 17 -22.49 -28.29 6.67
C HIS A 17 -22.37 -26.81 6.30
N ASP A 18 -21.16 -26.34 6.02
CA ASP A 18 -20.91 -24.94 5.67
C ASP A 18 -21.56 -24.55 4.34
N ILE A 19 -21.48 -25.42 3.32
CA ILE A 19 -22.21 -25.24 2.07
C ILE A 19 -23.71 -25.25 2.34
N PHE A 20 -24.21 -26.25 3.07
CA PHE A 20 -25.63 -26.37 3.34
C PHE A 20 -26.18 -25.12 4.05
N ASP A 21 -25.49 -24.64 5.08
CA ASP A 21 -25.83 -23.41 5.78
C ASP A 21 -25.80 -22.19 4.85
N MET A 22 -24.73 -22.06 4.05
CA MET A 22 -24.58 -20.96 3.09
C MET A 22 -25.71 -20.90 2.05
N PHE A 23 -26.22 -22.06 1.58
CA PHE A 23 -27.30 -22.12 0.59
C PHE A 23 -28.71 -22.11 1.20
N SER A 24 -28.85 -22.56 2.45
CA SER A 24 -30.17 -22.64 3.12
C SER A 24 -30.52 -21.35 3.85
N ASN A 25 -29.54 -20.60 4.33
CA ASN A 25 -29.75 -19.38 5.09
C ASN A 25 -29.86 -18.15 4.15
N PRO A 26 -31.00 -17.42 4.13
CA PRO A 26 -31.17 -16.22 3.31
C PRO A 26 -30.13 -15.12 3.57
N ALA A 27 -29.57 -15.05 4.79
CA ALA A 27 -28.50 -14.11 5.13
C ALA A 27 -27.21 -14.34 4.33
N HIS A 28 -27.02 -15.55 3.78
CA HIS A 28 -25.86 -15.93 2.99
C HIS A 28 -26.13 -15.97 1.49
N ARG A 29 -27.27 -15.44 1.02
CA ARG A 29 -27.64 -15.45 -0.41
C ARG A 29 -26.56 -14.86 -1.32
N GLN A 30 -25.90 -13.76 -0.92
CA GLN A 30 -24.83 -13.17 -1.71
C GLN A 30 -23.61 -14.11 -1.82
N ARG A 31 -23.25 -14.78 -0.72
CA ARG A 31 -22.16 -15.75 -0.65
C ARG A 31 -22.44 -16.98 -1.50
N ALA A 32 -23.61 -17.57 -1.35
CA ALA A 32 -24.09 -18.67 -2.19
C ALA A 32 -24.08 -18.30 -3.68
N SER A 33 -24.57 -17.10 -4.03
CA SER A 33 -24.59 -16.64 -5.41
C SER A 33 -23.19 -16.46 -5.99
N ALA A 34 -22.27 -15.84 -5.25
CA ALA A 34 -20.89 -15.66 -5.70
C ALA A 34 -20.17 -17.00 -5.88
N LEU A 35 -20.38 -17.96 -4.98
CA LEU A 35 -19.79 -19.29 -5.07
C LEU A 35 -20.27 -20.05 -6.32
N LEU A 36 -21.55 -19.90 -6.70
CA LEU A 36 -22.10 -20.47 -7.94
C LEU A 36 -21.57 -19.82 -9.22
N GLN A 37 -21.00 -18.62 -9.14
CA GLN A 37 -20.42 -17.92 -10.30
C GLN A 37 -18.97 -18.29 -10.57
N ILE A 38 -18.34 -19.07 -9.67
CA ILE A 38 -16.97 -19.53 -9.85
C ILE A 38 -16.96 -20.61 -10.93
N THR A 39 -16.06 -20.46 -11.89
CA THR A 39 -15.84 -21.46 -12.94
C THR A 39 -14.93 -22.56 -12.41
N GLY A 40 -15.37 -23.82 -12.51
CA GLY A 40 -14.59 -24.99 -12.09
C GLY A 40 -15.11 -25.64 -10.82
N GLN A 41 -14.27 -26.42 -10.15
CA GLN A 41 -14.65 -27.16 -8.95
C GLN A 41 -14.59 -26.26 -7.70
N ILE A 42 -15.69 -26.27 -6.95
CA ILE A 42 -15.79 -25.63 -5.63
C ILE A 42 -15.04 -26.50 -4.63
N GLY A 43 -13.77 -26.16 -4.41
CA GLY A 43 -12.93 -26.80 -3.40
C GLY A 43 -13.10 -26.20 -1.99
N PRO A 44 -12.54 -26.86 -0.96
CA PRO A 44 -12.55 -26.38 0.43
C PRO A 44 -12.07 -24.94 0.60
N SER A 45 -11.03 -24.53 -0.14
CA SER A 45 -10.48 -23.18 -0.08
C SER A 45 -11.50 -22.11 -0.44
N TYR A 46 -12.34 -22.33 -1.46
CA TYR A 46 -13.36 -21.35 -1.85
C TYR A 46 -14.47 -21.22 -0.81
N ILE A 47 -14.83 -22.32 -0.15
CA ILE A 47 -15.82 -22.32 0.93
C ILE A 47 -15.28 -21.48 2.10
N GLU A 48 -14.04 -21.73 2.52
CA GLU A 48 -13.39 -21.00 3.61
C GLU A 48 -13.20 -19.52 3.26
N ILE A 49 -12.70 -19.19 2.07
CA ILE A 49 -12.56 -17.81 1.60
C ILE A 49 -13.92 -17.10 1.66
N THR A 50 -14.97 -17.70 1.10
CA THR A 50 -16.30 -17.08 1.05
C THR A 50 -16.88 -16.90 2.45
N ARG A 51 -16.51 -17.75 3.42
CA ARG A 51 -16.94 -17.65 4.82
C ARG A 51 -16.25 -16.50 5.56
N HIS A 52 -14.96 -16.29 5.32
CA HIS A 52 -14.15 -15.33 6.08
C HIS A 52 -14.01 -13.96 5.42
N LEU A 53 -14.22 -13.86 4.10
CA LEU A 53 -14.10 -12.61 3.37
C LEU A 53 -15.26 -11.64 3.68
N ASP A 54 -14.96 -10.34 3.82
CA ASP A 54 -15.95 -9.29 4.05
C ASP A 54 -17.07 -9.35 2.99
N PRO A 55 -18.35 -9.24 3.39
CA PRO A 55 -19.49 -9.30 2.46
C PRO A 55 -19.40 -8.38 1.24
N ILE A 56 -18.73 -7.24 1.33
CA ILE A 56 -18.58 -6.31 0.20
C ILE A 56 -17.66 -6.86 -0.88
N LEU A 57 -16.72 -7.72 -0.50
CA LEU A 57 -15.72 -8.33 -1.39
C LEU A 57 -16.18 -9.68 -1.95
N ILE A 58 -17.32 -10.20 -1.49
CA ILE A 58 -17.94 -11.42 -2.01
C ILE A 58 -18.46 -11.17 -3.42
N HIS A 59 -17.57 -11.38 -4.39
CA HIS A 59 -17.82 -11.24 -5.82
C HIS A 59 -16.84 -12.11 -6.60
N ARG A 60 -17.27 -12.69 -7.73
CA ARG A 60 -16.45 -13.61 -8.54
C ARG A 60 -15.08 -13.02 -8.94
N ASN A 61 -15.04 -11.71 -9.21
CA ASN A 61 -13.82 -11.01 -9.60
C ASN A 61 -12.78 -10.99 -8.46
N ILE A 62 -13.19 -11.06 -7.20
CA ILE A 62 -12.27 -11.12 -6.05
C ILE A 62 -11.94 -12.58 -5.72
N LEU A 63 -12.96 -13.44 -5.67
CA LEU A 63 -12.79 -14.86 -5.31
C LEU A 63 -11.79 -15.58 -6.21
N ASN A 64 -11.77 -15.27 -7.51
CA ASN A 64 -10.84 -15.87 -8.47
C ASN A 64 -9.38 -15.38 -8.33
N ARG A 65 -9.10 -14.41 -7.45
CA ARG A 65 -7.79 -13.73 -7.31
C ARG A 65 -7.17 -13.84 -5.93
N ILE A 66 -7.88 -14.46 -4.99
CA ILE A 66 -7.48 -14.50 -3.59
C ILE A 66 -7.23 -15.95 -3.15
N SER A 67 -6.17 -16.15 -2.38
CA SER A 67 -5.93 -17.41 -1.68
C SER A 67 -6.43 -17.33 -0.24
N LEU A 68 -6.61 -18.49 0.41
CA LEU A 68 -7.05 -18.54 1.81
C LEU A 68 -6.11 -17.76 2.75
N ALA A 69 -4.80 -17.77 2.48
CA ALA A 69 -3.80 -17.06 3.27
C ALA A 69 -3.93 -15.53 3.19
N GLN A 70 -4.59 -14.99 2.16
CA GLN A 70 -4.71 -13.54 1.92
C GLN A 70 -6.03 -12.95 2.45
N VAL A 71 -6.95 -13.76 2.97
CA VAL A 71 -8.30 -13.29 3.35
C VAL A 71 -8.23 -12.20 4.42
N ASP A 72 -7.41 -12.41 5.46
CA ASP A 72 -7.27 -11.45 6.56
C ASP A 72 -6.59 -10.16 6.11
N ASP A 73 -5.57 -10.24 5.26
CA ASP A 73 -4.90 -9.08 4.68
C ASP A 73 -5.87 -8.25 3.84
N VAL A 74 -6.67 -8.91 3.00
CA VAL A 74 -7.64 -8.24 2.13
C VAL A 74 -8.75 -7.56 2.94
N ASN A 75 -9.25 -8.21 3.99
CA ASN A 75 -10.20 -7.60 4.92
C ASN A 75 -9.58 -6.39 5.65
N THR A 76 -8.31 -6.50 6.05
CA THR A 76 -7.57 -5.42 6.72
C THR A 76 -7.37 -4.21 5.80
N VAL A 77 -7.00 -4.45 4.54
CA VAL A 77 -6.84 -3.39 3.54
C VAL A 77 -8.17 -2.71 3.23
N LEU A 78 -9.28 -3.45 3.16
CA LEU A 78 -10.61 -2.86 3.01
C LEU A 78 -10.97 -1.96 4.19
N ALA A 79 -10.71 -2.40 5.43
CA ALA A 79 -10.95 -1.59 6.62
C ALA A 79 -10.12 -0.31 6.59
N LEU A 80 -8.85 -0.40 6.17
CA LEU A 80 -7.99 0.75 5.97
C LEU A 80 -8.58 1.73 4.95
N ILE A 81 -9.01 1.24 3.78
CA ILE A 81 -9.63 2.07 2.74
C ILE A 81 -10.86 2.81 3.29
N ARG A 82 -11.77 2.11 3.97
CA ARG A 82 -12.96 2.72 4.58
C ARG A 82 -12.62 3.81 5.60
N SER A 83 -11.55 3.62 6.37
CA SER A 83 -11.12 4.60 7.38
C SER A 83 -10.45 5.84 6.77
N THR A 84 -9.80 5.69 5.61
CA THR A 84 -8.90 6.71 5.03
C THR A 84 -9.39 7.39 3.75
N VAL A 85 -10.45 6.87 3.15
CA VAL A 85 -11.05 7.37 1.90
C VAL A 85 -12.53 7.64 2.12
N THR A 86 -12.95 8.90 2.27
CA THR A 86 -14.38 9.24 2.54
C THR A 86 -15.32 8.75 1.44
N THR A 87 -14.83 8.66 0.20
CA THR A 87 -15.63 8.26 -0.97
C THR A 87 -15.77 6.75 -1.12
N ALA A 88 -15.11 5.93 -0.28
CA ALA A 88 -15.18 4.47 -0.32
C ALA A 88 -16.47 3.92 0.31
N THR A 89 -17.62 4.35 -0.21
CA THR A 89 -18.93 3.80 0.16
C THR A 89 -19.08 2.38 -0.36
N ASP A 90 -19.95 1.58 0.27
CA ASP A 90 -20.24 0.20 -0.17
C ASP A 90 -20.69 0.14 -1.64
N ALA A 91 -21.50 1.11 -2.08
CA ALA A 91 -21.92 1.21 -3.48
C ALA A 91 -20.75 1.46 -4.42
N ALA A 92 -19.86 2.41 -4.08
CA ALA A 92 -18.70 2.74 -4.89
C ALA A 92 -17.68 1.58 -4.94
N LEU A 93 -17.49 0.88 -3.82
CA LEU A 93 -16.64 -0.31 -3.74
C LEU A 93 -17.20 -1.44 -4.61
N ARG A 94 -18.49 -1.76 -4.50
CA ARG A 94 -19.15 -2.78 -5.34
C ARG A 94 -19.03 -2.47 -6.82
N GLN A 95 -19.36 -1.24 -7.21
CA GLN A 95 -19.22 -0.80 -8.60
C GLN A 95 -17.78 -0.95 -9.09
N SER A 96 -16.81 -0.56 -8.26
CA SER A 96 -15.39 -0.70 -8.60
C SER A 96 -14.95 -2.16 -8.72
N ILE A 97 -15.54 -3.08 -7.94
CA ILE A 97 -15.26 -4.53 -7.97
C ILE A 97 -15.84 -5.19 -9.23
N GLU A 98 -17.05 -4.79 -9.63
CA GLU A 98 -17.71 -5.24 -10.85
C GLU A 98 -16.89 -4.88 -12.10
N GLN A 99 -16.26 -3.70 -12.07
CA GLN A 99 -15.48 -3.14 -13.18
C GLN A 99 -13.97 -3.49 -13.15
N ILE A 100 -13.52 -4.39 -12.27
CA ILE A 100 -12.10 -4.78 -12.23
C ILE A 100 -11.74 -5.54 -13.51
N ASP A 101 -10.83 -4.97 -14.30
CA ASP A 101 -10.27 -5.64 -15.49
C ASP A 101 -9.68 -7.00 -15.11
N PRO A 102 -9.96 -8.08 -15.87
CA PRO A 102 -9.42 -9.43 -15.64
C PRO A 102 -7.93 -9.48 -15.30
N LYS A 103 -7.11 -8.66 -15.97
CA LYS A 103 -5.64 -8.60 -15.85
C LYS A 103 -5.16 -7.77 -14.65
N THR A 104 -6.05 -7.00 -14.01
CA THR A 104 -5.66 -6.19 -12.86
C THR A 104 -5.40 -7.07 -11.64
N ARG A 105 -4.17 -6.99 -11.13
CA ARG A 105 -3.76 -7.58 -9.86
C ARG A 105 -4.52 -6.96 -8.68
N LEU A 106 -4.78 -7.76 -7.64
CA LEU A 106 -5.58 -7.34 -6.48
C LEU A 106 -4.89 -6.22 -5.69
N GLU A 107 -3.56 -6.27 -5.59
CA GLU A 107 -2.73 -5.25 -4.97
C GLU A 107 -2.88 -3.91 -5.69
N THR A 108 -2.87 -3.92 -7.02
CA THR A 108 -3.08 -2.73 -7.86
C THR A 108 -4.48 -2.16 -7.68
N PHE A 109 -5.49 -3.02 -7.51
CA PHE A 109 -6.85 -2.58 -7.22
C PHE A 109 -6.94 -1.81 -5.89
N PHE A 110 -6.38 -2.35 -4.81
CA PHE A 110 -6.41 -1.67 -3.51
C PHE A 110 -5.51 -0.44 -3.47
N ALA A 111 -4.33 -0.48 -4.09
CA ALA A 111 -3.45 0.67 -4.21
C ALA A 111 -4.14 1.85 -4.92
N ARG A 112 -4.98 1.60 -5.93
CA ARG A 112 -5.79 2.65 -6.59
C ARG A 112 -6.80 3.29 -5.64
N TRP A 113 -7.39 2.53 -4.72
CA TRP A 113 -8.28 3.08 -3.70
C TRP A 113 -7.51 3.92 -2.68
N LEU A 114 -6.36 3.41 -2.18
CA LEU A 114 -5.53 4.15 -1.23
C LEU A 114 -4.91 5.42 -1.83
N LYS A 115 -4.70 5.49 -3.16
CA LYS A 115 -4.33 6.73 -3.85
C LYS A 115 -5.41 7.83 -3.80
N LYS A 116 -6.65 7.48 -3.42
CA LYS A 116 -7.74 8.44 -3.18
C LYS A 116 -7.86 8.86 -1.71
N MET A 117 -6.89 8.49 -0.87
CA MET A 117 -6.86 8.87 0.54
C MET A 117 -7.07 10.38 0.71
N ASP A 118 -7.93 10.73 1.65
CA ASP A 118 -8.24 12.10 2.06
C ASP A 118 -8.15 12.30 3.58
N ARG A 119 -8.00 11.21 4.35
CA ARG A 119 -7.87 11.20 5.80
C ARG A 119 -6.79 10.20 6.22
N PRO A 120 -5.51 10.61 6.28
CA PRO A 120 -4.45 9.69 6.69
C PRO A 120 -4.65 9.30 8.16
N MET A 121 -4.25 8.09 8.54
CA MET A 121 -4.38 7.62 9.93
C MET A 121 -3.55 8.43 10.92
N ALA A 122 -2.45 9.03 10.47
CA ALA A 122 -1.59 9.89 11.26
C ALA A 122 -0.96 10.95 10.36
N ALA A 123 -0.71 12.13 10.93
CA ALA A 123 0.03 13.22 10.30
C ALA A 123 0.93 13.89 11.35
N PRO A 124 2.07 14.48 10.95
CA PRO A 124 2.89 15.28 11.85
C PRO A 124 2.12 16.54 12.29
N ASP A 125 2.41 17.01 13.50
CA ASP A 125 1.81 18.23 14.06
C ASP A 125 2.49 19.48 13.48
N ILE A 126 2.22 19.74 12.20
CA ILE A 126 2.66 20.92 11.47
C ILE A 126 1.41 21.69 11.06
N LEU A 127 1.39 22.99 11.36
CA LEU A 127 0.26 23.85 11.02
C LEU A 127 0.01 23.86 9.51
N ALA A 128 -1.27 23.78 9.13
CA ALA A 128 -1.66 23.72 7.71
C ALA A 128 -1.26 24.98 6.92
N ASP A 129 -1.14 26.11 7.61
CA ASP A 129 -0.75 27.42 7.08
C ASP A 129 0.73 27.77 7.32
N ASP A 130 1.58 26.81 7.74
CA ASP A 130 3.02 27.04 7.83
C ASP A 130 3.54 27.54 6.46
N PRO A 131 4.32 28.65 6.41
CA PRO A 131 4.73 29.26 5.15
C PRO A 131 5.74 28.40 4.38
N ASP A 132 6.54 27.59 5.08
CA ASP A 132 7.69 26.88 4.53
C ASP A 132 7.32 25.44 4.16
N LEU A 133 6.40 24.83 4.93
CA LEU A 133 6.07 23.41 4.86
C LEU A 133 4.59 23.16 4.52
N ALA A 134 4.33 22.17 3.67
CA ALA A 134 3.00 21.64 3.41
C ALA A 134 2.95 20.14 3.70
N VAL A 135 2.16 19.70 4.67
CA VAL A 135 1.94 18.26 4.90
C VAL A 135 1.05 17.70 3.81
N LEU A 136 1.50 16.61 3.17
CA LEU A 136 0.74 15.94 2.12
C LEU A 136 -0.25 14.96 2.75
N THR A 137 -1.47 15.45 2.99
CA THR A 137 -2.54 14.68 3.64
C THR A 137 -3.47 13.96 2.67
N THR A 138 -3.37 14.20 1.35
CA THR A 138 -4.22 13.54 0.35
C THR A 138 -3.40 12.82 -0.71
N GLY A 139 -3.92 11.69 -1.19
CA GLY A 139 -3.29 10.93 -2.27
C GLY A 139 -3.26 11.72 -3.59
N GLU A 140 -4.23 12.58 -3.84
CA GLU A 140 -4.22 13.50 -4.99
C GLU A 140 -3.04 14.48 -4.94
N ALA A 141 -2.81 15.11 -3.78
CA ALA A 141 -1.66 16.00 -3.59
C ALA A 141 -0.33 15.26 -3.80
N MET A 142 -0.22 14.03 -3.30
CA MET A 142 0.97 13.19 -3.52
C MET A 142 1.17 12.83 -4.99
N VAL A 143 0.12 12.47 -5.71
CA VAL A 143 0.20 12.15 -7.16
C VAL A 143 0.57 13.38 -7.98
N SER A 144 -0.06 14.52 -7.69
CA SER A 144 0.21 15.79 -8.37
C SER A 144 1.66 16.23 -8.16
N LEU A 145 2.11 16.25 -6.90
CA LEU A 145 3.48 16.63 -6.57
C LEU A 145 4.50 15.64 -7.10
N GLY A 146 4.24 14.34 -7.04
CA GLY A 146 5.12 13.32 -7.59
C GLY A 146 5.33 13.44 -9.10
N ARG A 147 4.29 13.81 -9.85
CA ARG A 147 4.41 14.12 -11.29
C ARG A 147 5.30 15.34 -11.52
N ARG A 148 5.12 16.40 -10.71
CA ARG A 148 5.94 17.62 -10.81
C ARG A 148 7.41 17.37 -10.49
N PHE A 149 7.66 16.56 -9.46
CA PHE A 149 8.99 16.13 -9.06
C PHE A 149 9.56 15.03 -9.96
N GLN A 150 8.75 14.45 -10.84
CA GLN A 150 9.10 13.30 -11.67
C GLN A 150 9.65 12.12 -10.85
N ASN A 151 9.00 11.82 -9.73
CA ASN A 151 9.37 10.75 -8.82
C ASN A 151 8.18 9.85 -8.46
N CYS A 152 8.45 8.86 -7.61
CA CYS A 152 7.49 7.83 -7.22
C CYS A 152 6.55 8.24 -6.06
N LEU A 153 6.49 9.51 -5.65
CA LEU A 153 5.71 9.92 -4.47
C LEU A 153 4.25 9.44 -4.51
N GLY A 154 3.60 9.48 -5.68
CA GLY A 154 2.23 9.01 -5.84
C GLY A 154 2.04 7.50 -5.56
N SER A 155 3.09 6.67 -5.69
CA SER A 155 3.03 5.25 -5.31
C SER A 155 3.16 5.05 -3.79
N LYS A 156 3.60 6.06 -3.04
CA LYS A 156 3.81 5.99 -1.59
C LYS A 156 2.54 6.29 -0.77
N ALA A 157 1.42 6.66 -1.41
CA ALA A 157 0.15 6.92 -0.72
C ALA A 157 -0.32 5.79 0.23
N PRO A 158 -0.15 4.49 -0.08
CA PRO A 158 -0.47 3.42 0.87
C PRO A 158 0.31 3.51 2.20
N PHE A 159 1.59 3.91 2.17
CA PHE A 159 2.38 4.07 3.40
C PHE A 159 1.82 5.19 4.29
N VAL A 160 1.38 6.29 3.67
CA VAL A 160 0.72 7.39 4.39
C VAL A 160 -0.65 6.99 4.92
N ALA A 161 -1.41 6.22 4.13
CA ALA A 161 -2.70 5.71 4.58
C ALA A 161 -2.57 4.84 5.84
N THR A 162 -1.55 3.98 5.92
CA THR A 162 -1.27 3.19 7.14
C THR A 162 -0.80 4.02 8.34
N GLY A 163 -0.52 5.31 8.15
CA GLY A 163 0.03 6.21 9.17
C GLY A 163 1.48 5.90 9.54
N ARG A 164 2.19 5.04 8.80
CA ARG A 164 3.60 4.73 9.05
C ARG A 164 4.53 5.81 8.51
N HIS A 165 4.14 6.46 7.43
CA HIS A 165 4.93 7.52 6.79
C HIS A 165 4.11 8.80 6.73
N ALA A 166 4.81 9.93 6.66
CA ALA A 166 4.23 11.20 6.22
C ALA A 166 5.22 11.87 5.27
N TYR A 167 4.70 12.66 4.34
CA TYR A 167 5.51 13.44 3.41
C TYR A 167 5.20 14.92 3.58
N VAL A 168 6.24 15.73 3.62
CA VAL A 168 6.14 17.18 3.79
C VAL A 168 6.84 17.87 2.64
N TYR A 169 6.13 18.75 1.96
CA TYR A 169 6.65 19.53 0.86
C TYR A 169 7.31 20.82 1.37
N TRP A 170 8.56 21.06 0.96
CA TRP A 170 9.32 22.28 1.21
C TRP A 170 9.12 23.27 0.07
N ARG A 171 8.56 24.45 0.37
CA ARG A 171 8.10 25.42 -0.63
C ARG A 171 9.20 26.32 -1.21
N HIS A 172 10.36 26.38 -0.57
CA HIS A 172 11.44 27.27 -1.03
C HIS A 172 12.26 26.62 -2.14
N SER A 173 12.92 27.44 -2.94
CA SER A 173 13.84 26.96 -3.98
C SER A 173 15.24 26.73 -3.39
N PRO A 174 15.90 25.59 -3.67
CA PRO A 174 15.38 24.43 -4.39
C PRO A 174 14.26 23.69 -3.64
N GLU A 175 13.17 23.37 -4.35
CA GLU A 175 12.03 22.62 -3.80
C GLU A 175 12.46 21.21 -3.38
N ALA A 176 11.86 20.69 -2.30
CA ALA A 176 12.16 19.34 -1.79
C ALA A 176 10.94 18.67 -1.14
N ILE A 177 11.01 17.35 -0.96
CA ILE A 177 10.04 16.56 -0.21
C ILE A 177 10.76 15.87 0.94
N ALA A 178 10.40 16.20 2.17
CA ALA A 178 10.83 15.46 3.35
C ALA A 178 9.99 14.20 3.54
N GLU A 179 10.65 13.06 3.75
CA GLU A 179 10.04 11.82 4.17
C GLU A 179 10.19 11.64 5.67
N LEU A 180 9.07 11.42 6.35
CA LEU A 180 9.01 11.21 7.79
C LEU A 180 8.53 9.79 8.09
N HIS A 181 9.17 9.12 9.04
CA HIS A 181 8.76 7.82 9.55
C HIS A 181 8.14 7.97 10.94
N ARG A 182 7.05 7.24 11.19
CA ARG A 182 6.36 7.26 12.48
C ARG A 182 7.01 6.26 13.44
N LEU A 183 7.33 6.75 14.64
CA LEU A 183 7.86 5.96 15.75
C LEU A 183 6.72 5.27 16.51
N SER A 184 7.05 4.23 17.28
CA SER A 184 6.09 3.47 18.08
C SER A 184 5.39 4.31 19.16
N ASN A 185 6.00 5.40 19.60
CA ASN A 185 5.41 6.37 20.52
C ASN A 185 4.47 7.39 19.83
N GLY A 186 4.27 7.26 18.53
CA GLY A 186 3.38 8.11 17.73
C GLY A 186 4.02 9.37 17.15
N GLN A 187 5.26 9.71 17.53
CA GLN A 187 6.01 10.83 16.98
C GLN A 187 6.57 10.51 15.58
N PHE A 188 7.03 11.53 14.87
CA PHE A 188 7.68 11.37 13.56
C PHE A 188 9.17 11.71 13.66
N VAL A 189 9.97 11.08 12.82
CA VAL A 189 11.39 11.41 12.61
C VAL A 189 11.63 11.67 11.12
N LEU A 190 12.42 12.68 10.80
CA LEU A 190 12.90 12.92 9.44
C LEU A 190 13.85 11.78 9.04
N ALA A 191 13.46 11.04 8.01
CA ALA A 191 14.22 9.92 7.46
C ALA A 191 15.04 10.34 6.24
N ASP A 192 14.45 11.10 5.30
CA ASP A 192 15.11 11.49 4.05
C ASP A 192 14.56 12.81 3.47
N VAL A 193 15.30 13.42 2.55
CA VAL A 193 14.90 14.63 1.81
C VAL A 193 15.13 14.42 0.30
N HIS A 194 14.04 14.34 -0.44
CA HIS A 194 14.01 14.02 -1.86
C HIS A 194 13.93 15.30 -2.71
N PRO A 195 14.90 15.57 -3.60
CA PRO A 195 14.81 16.66 -4.56
C PRO A 195 14.01 16.25 -5.80
N VAL A 196 13.80 17.20 -6.71
CA VAL A 196 13.27 16.94 -8.04
C VAL A 196 14.17 15.93 -8.78
N LEU A 197 13.54 15.01 -9.54
CA LEU A 197 14.21 13.96 -10.33
C LEU A 197 15.08 13.00 -9.50
N ASN A 198 14.87 12.90 -8.18
CA ASN A 198 15.69 12.08 -7.28
C ASN A 198 17.20 12.32 -7.45
N GLN A 199 17.59 13.56 -7.79
CA GLN A 199 18.99 13.95 -7.89
C GLN A 199 19.65 13.94 -6.51
N ARG A 200 20.94 14.26 -6.45
CA ARG A 200 21.60 14.51 -5.17
C ARG A 200 20.98 15.76 -4.53
N PRO A 201 20.45 15.70 -3.30
CA PRO A 201 19.84 16.86 -2.67
C PRO A 201 20.90 17.93 -2.39
N ASP A 202 20.50 19.19 -2.53
CA ASP A 202 21.34 20.32 -2.17
C ASP A 202 21.57 20.34 -0.64
N PRO A 203 22.82 20.33 -0.15
CA PRO A 203 23.10 20.25 1.28
C PRO A 203 22.50 21.41 2.08
N ALA A 204 22.41 22.62 1.49
CA ALA A 204 21.81 23.76 2.17
C ALA A 204 20.29 23.59 2.30
N THR A 205 19.61 23.07 1.27
CA THR A 205 18.19 22.69 1.35
C THR A 205 17.96 21.61 2.41
N VAL A 206 18.77 20.54 2.45
CA VAL A 206 18.64 19.48 3.46
C VAL A 206 18.80 20.05 4.87
N ALA A 207 19.82 20.87 5.10
CA ALA A 207 20.04 21.52 6.38
C ALA A 207 18.87 22.44 6.77
N ALA A 208 18.33 23.22 5.83
CA ALA A 208 17.20 24.10 6.07
C ALA A 208 15.93 23.32 6.46
N VAL A 209 15.58 22.28 5.69
CA VAL A 209 14.44 21.39 5.96
C VAL A 209 14.60 20.73 7.33
N ARG A 210 15.79 20.19 7.62
CA ARG A 210 16.11 19.57 8.92
C ARG A 210 15.92 20.55 10.07
N ASN A 211 16.54 21.72 10.00
CA ASN A 211 16.48 22.72 11.07
C ASN A 211 15.04 23.18 11.32
N LYS A 212 14.26 23.37 10.24
CA LYS A 212 12.85 23.72 10.35
C LYS A 212 12.06 22.62 11.04
N LEU A 213 12.17 21.37 10.60
CA LEU A 213 11.44 20.24 11.21
C LEU A 213 11.84 20.00 12.67
N GLN A 214 13.13 20.13 13.00
CA GLN A 214 13.61 20.05 14.37
C GLN A 214 13.05 21.17 15.25
N SER A 215 12.91 22.40 14.71
CA SER A 215 12.25 23.50 15.44
C SER A 215 10.78 23.23 15.75
N LEU A 216 10.14 22.33 14.99
CA LEU A 216 8.77 21.85 15.19
C LEU A 216 8.71 20.56 16.04
N GLY A 217 9.83 20.14 16.65
CA GLY A 217 9.89 18.95 17.50
C GLY A 217 9.96 17.62 16.73
N ILE A 218 10.19 17.66 15.42
CA ILE A 218 10.42 16.46 14.59
C ILE A 218 11.93 16.23 14.51
N PRO A 219 12.49 15.29 15.29
CA PRO A 219 13.92 14.99 15.21
C PRO A 219 14.29 14.51 13.82
N ALA A 220 15.57 14.65 13.49
CA ALA A 220 16.14 14.08 12.29
C ALA A 220 17.13 13.00 12.68
N LEU A 221 17.12 11.92 11.91
CA LEU A 221 18.20 10.97 11.94
C LEU A 221 19.49 11.66 11.48
N GLU A 222 20.58 11.44 12.21
CA GLU A 222 21.88 12.00 11.82
C GLU A 222 22.35 11.27 10.55
N THR A 223 22.20 11.91 9.39
CA THR A 223 22.94 11.49 8.20
C THR A 223 24.37 11.94 8.42
N ILE A 224 25.28 10.99 8.58
CA ILE A 224 26.71 11.29 8.66
C ILE A 224 27.09 11.96 7.33
N ASP A 225 27.29 13.27 7.29
CA ASP A 225 27.68 14.06 6.08
C ASP A 225 28.95 13.52 5.39
N ASN A 226 29.63 12.57 6.04
CA ASN A 226 30.71 11.74 5.52
C ASN A 226 30.21 10.51 4.72
N GLU A 227 28.95 10.46 4.25
CA GLU A 227 28.31 9.33 3.58
C GLU A 227 29.18 8.65 2.51
N LEU A 228 29.97 9.40 1.73
CA LEU A 228 30.85 8.77 0.73
C LEU A 228 32.03 8.00 1.35
N ARG A 229 32.59 8.48 2.47
CA ARG A 229 33.70 7.79 3.18
C ARG A 229 33.16 6.73 4.13
N GLY A 230 32.10 7.04 4.86
CA GLY A 230 31.40 6.11 5.75
C GLY A 230 30.83 4.92 4.98
N CYS A 231 30.06 5.14 3.91
CA CYS A 231 29.49 4.05 3.13
C CYS A 231 30.53 3.25 2.34
N ALA A 232 31.66 3.85 1.95
CA ALA A 232 32.77 3.11 1.36
C ALA A 232 33.45 2.22 2.39
N VAL A 233 33.70 2.73 3.61
CA VAL A 233 34.23 1.94 4.73
C VAL A 233 33.26 0.83 5.10
N LEU A 234 31.99 1.13 5.34
CA LEU A 234 30.95 0.15 5.69
C LEU A 234 30.82 -0.95 4.63
N ARG A 235 30.85 -0.59 3.33
CA ARG A 235 30.88 -1.56 2.22
C ARG A 235 32.12 -2.44 2.24
N LEU A 236 33.31 -1.86 2.44
CA LEU A 236 34.56 -2.61 2.48
C LEU A 236 34.67 -3.50 3.72
N THR A 237 34.06 -3.13 4.83
CA THR A 237 34.07 -3.90 6.09
C THR A 237 32.91 -4.89 6.19
N GLY A 238 32.02 -4.96 5.18
CA GLY A 238 30.82 -5.80 5.23
C GLY A 238 29.84 -5.42 6.34
N ALA A 239 29.91 -4.18 6.83
CA ALA A 239 29.03 -3.68 7.88
C ALA A 239 27.75 -3.12 7.25
N PHE A 240 26.60 -3.62 7.70
CA PHE A 240 25.30 -3.17 7.24
C PHE A 240 24.79 -2.06 8.17
N ASP A 241 24.34 -0.95 7.58
CA ASP A 241 23.71 0.14 8.33
C ASP A 241 22.24 0.24 7.90
N ILE A 242 21.34 0.12 8.88
CA ILE A 242 19.88 0.17 8.72
C ILE A 242 19.43 1.58 8.27
N MET A 243 20.27 2.60 8.50
CA MET A 243 20.04 4.00 8.18
C MET A 243 20.41 4.36 6.74
N ILE A 244 21.15 3.49 6.05
CA ILE A 244 21.32 3.56 4.60
C ILE A 244 20.00 3.05 4.02
N GLY A 245 19.04 3.97 3.88
CA GLY A 245 17.71 3.71 3.36
C GLY A 245 17.69 3.10 1.95
N PRO A 246 16.50 2.93 1.36
CA PRO A 246 16.07 1.84 0.49
C PRO A 246 16.71 1.72 -0.90
N ARG A 247 17.89 2.30 -1.19
CA ARG A 247 18.61 2.00 -2.44
C ARG A 247 18.88 0.50 -2.60
N PHE A 248 19.01 -0.24 -1.51
CA PHE A 248 19.16 -1.70 -1.53
C PHE A 248 17.87 -2.47 -1.90
N PHE A 249 16.68 -1.86 -1.72
CA PHE A 249 15.38 -2.50 -2.01
C PHE A 249 14.71 -1.94 -3.26
N GLU A 250 14.97 -0.68 -3.64
CA GLU A 250 14.57 -0.14 -4.95
C GLU A 250 15.32 -0.84 -6.09
N ASP A 251 16.57 -1.28 -5.87
CA ASP A 251 17.28 -2.18 -6.78
C ASP A 251 16.56 -3.53 -6.95
N ILE A 252 15.81 -4.03 -5.95
CA ILE A 252 15.09 -5.31 -6.07
C ILE A 252 13.83 -5.13 -6.93
N ASP A 253 13.08 -4.04 -6.76
CA ASP A 253 11.92 -3.74 -7.62
C ASP A 253 12.35 -3.43 -9.06
N GLU A 254 13.48 -2.73 -9.26
CA GLU A 254 14.03 -2.46 -10.60
C GLU A 254 14.59 -3.75 -11.25
N GLN A 255 15.29 -4.61 -10.50
CA GLN A 255 15.75 -5.93 -10.94
C GLN A 255 14.60 -6.90 -11.23
N LEU A 256 13.52 -6.88 -10.44
CA LEU A 256 12.33 -7.70 -10.69
C LEU A 256 11.60 -7.23 -11.95
N ASN A 257 11.50 -5.92 -12.19
CA ASN A 257 10.93 -5.37 -13.41
C ASN A 257 11.80 -5.65 -14.66
N GLU A 258 13.14 -5.67 -14.53
CA GLU A 258 14.05 -6.09 -15.59
C GLU A 258 13.93 -7.59 -15.88
N LEU A 259 13.89 -8.44 -14.86
CA LEU A 259 13.65 -9.88 -15.00
C LEU A 259 12.30 -10.16 -15.67
N GLU A 260 11.23 -9.48 -15.27
CA GLU A 260 9.90 -9.62 -15.89
C GLU A 260 9.89 -9.20 -17.38
N ARG A 261 10.71 -8.20 -17.77
CA ARG A 261 10.89 -7.81 -19.18
C ARG A 261 11.71 -8.82 -19.96
N GLU A 262 12.77 -9.38 -19.38
CA GLU A 262 13.58 -10.41 -20.02
C GLU A 262 12.77 -11.70 -20.25
N PHE A 263 11.95 -12.13 -19.28
CA PHE A 263 11.05 -13.27 -19.45
C PHE A 263 9.94 -13.03 -20.47
N SER A 264 9.48 -11.79 -20.63
CA SER A 264 8.45 -11.43 -21.63
C SER A 264 9.00 -11.32 -23.06
N ASN A 265 10.31 -11.10 -23.22
CA ASN A 265 10.97 -11.00 -24.53
C ASN A 265 11.57 -12.34 -25.02
N ALA A 266 11.61 -13.35 -24.15
CA ALA A 266 12.13 -14.69 -24.43
C ALA A 266 11.04 -15.73 -24.75
N ALA A 267 9.77 -15.34 -24.78
CA ALA A 267 8.60 -16.16 -25.15
C ALA A 267 7.96 -15.64 -26.45
#